data_AF-A0A0Q4YMF6-F1
#
_entry.id   AF-A0A0Q4YMF6-F1
#
_cell.length_a   1.000
_cell.length_b   1.000
_cell.length_c   1.000
_cell.angle_alpha   90.00
_cell.angle_beta   90.00
_cell.angle_gamma   90.00
#
_symmetry.space_group_name_H-M   'P 1'
#
loop_
_entity.id
_entity.type
_entity.pdbx_description
1 polymer ?
#
loop_
_entity_poly.entity_id
_entity_poly.type
_entity_poly.pdbx_seq_one_letter_code
_entity_poly.pdbx_strand_id
1 'polypeptide(L)'
;MLLALTPSASFHGPIATAAHETDIVETRLWLEEHDWLYALLRRSDNTAPTFRMPDLLSACVAQVFAQSRPAERIFGFMGIELVLRSPTTLRRRECLWRAQFDLLHDLQCSPRNRHPHPKFQLDQLTTACVALCQQEDDTGAAVLRQARRNMVDRLQAAQRAADAAEARV
;
A
#
# COMPACT_ATOMS: atom_id res chain seq x y z
N MET A 1 16.72 -31.00 47.05
CA MET A 1 16.04 -29.72 46.75
C MET A 1 16.39 -29.35 45.31
N LEU A 2 15.59 -29.79 44.34
CA LEU A 2 15.76 -29.44 42.92
C LEU A 2 15.06 -28.11 42.66
N LEU A 3 15.77 -27.12 42.13
CA LEU A 3 15.17 -25.89 41.59
C LEU A 3 14.86 -26.12 40.11
N ALA A 4 13.57 -26.11 39.79
CA ALA A 4 13.07 -26.23 38.42
C ALA A 4 13.33 -24.94 37.65
N LEU A 5 13.95 -25.07 36.48
CA LEU A 5 14.02 -24.06 35.43
C LEU A 5 12.60 -23.80 34.90
N THR A 6 12.11 -22.57 35.02
CA THR A 6 10.91 -22.12 34.29
C THR A 6 11.34 -21.61 32.91
N PRO A 7 10.96 -22.25 31.80
CA PRO A 7 11.16 -21.64 30.49
C PRO A 7 10.16 -20.47 30.33
N SER A 8 10.70 -19.27 30.08
CA SER A 8 9.93 -18.13 29.62
C SER A 8 9.27 -18.49 28.29
N ALA A 9 7.96 -18.67 28.29
CA ALA A 9 7.18 -18.83 27.08
C ALA A 9 7.23 -17.51 26.29
N SER A 10 8.14 -17.44 25.32
CA SER A 10 8.07 -16.43 24.28
C SER A 10 6.84 -16.74 23.43
N PHE A 11 5.82 -15.89 23.51
CA PHE A 11 4.67 -15.94 22.61
C PHE A 11 5.13 -15.54 21.19
N HIS A 12 5.73 -16.50 20.47
CA HIS A 12 5.74 -16.50 19.02
C HIS A 12 4.57 -17.36 18.56
N GLY A 13 3.37 -16.77 18.56
CA GLY A 13 2.27 -17.33 17.81
C GLY A 13 2.54 -17.13 16.30
N PRO A 14 2.40 -18.16 15.46
CA PRO A 14 2.47 -17.97 14.02
C PRO A 14 1.26 -17.14 13.59
N ILE A 15 1.45 -15.85 13.30
CA ILE A 15 0.41 -15.01 12.72
C ILE A 15 0.13 -15.55 11.32
N ALA A 16 -0.90 -16.38 11.18
CA ALA A 16 -1.72 -16.58 9.98
C ALA A 16 -1.06 -16.26 8.62
N THR A 17 0.11 -16.82 8.33
CA THR A 17 0.93 -16.43 7.18
C THR A 17 0.40 -16.98 5.86
N ALA A 18 -0.32 -18.10 5.86
CA ALA A 18 -0.67 -18.83 4.64
C ALA A 18 -1.93 -18.31 3.90
N ALA A 19 -2.89 -17.69 4.60
CA ALA A 19 -4.15 -17.25 3.97
C ALA A 19 -4.11 -15.81 3.41
N HIS A 20 -3.07 -15.03 3.73
CA HIS A 20 -2.98 -13.60 3.39
C HIS A 20 -2.11 -13.29 2.15
N GLU A 21 -1.29 -14.22 1.65
CA GLU A 21 -0.42 -13.99 0.49
C GLU A 21 -1.17 -13.99 -0.86
N THR A 22 -2.40 -14.51 -0.90
CA THR A 22 -3.22 -14.53 -2.12
C THR A 22 -3.88 -13.18 -2.45
N ASP A 23 -3.78 -12.20 -1.52
CA ASP A 23 -4.45 -10.91 -1.65
C ASP A 23 -3.51 -9.75 -1.98
N ILE A 24 -2.28 -10.06 -2.42
CA ILE A 24 -1.38 -9.08 -3.02
C ILE A 24 -1.39 -9.22 -4.55
N VAL A 25 -1.34 -8.08 -5.24
CA VAL A 25 -1.35 -7.97 -6.70
C VAL A 25 -0.06 -7.31 -7.15
N GLU A 26 0.57 -7.87 -8.19
CA GLU A 26 1.79 -7.32 -8.79
C GLU A 26 1.47 -5.98 -9.47
N THR A 27 2.38 -5.03 -9.32
CA THR A 27 2.38 -3.73 -9.97
C THR A 27 3.80 -3.33 -10.35
N ARG A 28 3.96 -2.11 -10.88
CA ARG A 28 5.25 -1.49 -11.10
C ARG A 28 5.25 -0.08 -10.54
N LEU A 29 6.40 0.32 -10.04
CA LEU A 29 6.66 1.63 -9.47
C LEU A 29 7.90 2.22 -10.14
N TRP A 30 7.92 3.53 -10.36
CA TRP A 30 9.13 4.17 -10.87
C TRP A 30 10.22 4.18 -9.81
N LEU A 31 11.48 4.16 -10.25
CA LEU A 31 12.61 3.91 -9.35
C LEU A 31 12.74 4.99 -8.26
N GLU A 32 12.47 6.25 -8.59
CA GLU A 32 12.52 7.37 -7.63
C GLU A 32 11.54 7.17 -6.47
N GLU A 33 10.26 6.93 -6.77
CA GLU A 33 9.24 6.66 -5.75
C GLU A 33 9.49 5.36 -5.00
N HIS A 34 10.02 4.34 -5.69
CA HIS A 34 10.45 3.10 -5.04
C HIS A 34 11.54 3.38 -4.01
N ASP A 35 12.55 4.18 -4.36
CA ASP A 35 13.70 4.45 -3.48
C ASP A 35 13.27 5.25 -2.25
N TRP A 36 12.31 6.16 -2.38
CA TRP A 36 11.69 6.83 -1.24
C TRP A 36 10.95 5.85 -0.32
N LEU A 37 10.11 4.97 -0.87
CA LEU A 37 9.43 3.94 -0.07
C LEU A 37 10.41 2.94 0.55
N TYR A 38 11.48 2.60 -0.14
CA TYR A 38 12.51 1.70 0.37
C TYR A 38 13.30 2.37 1.50
N ALA A 39 13.59 3.67 1.40
CA ALA A 39 14.16 4.43 2.50
C ALA A 39 13.19 4.42 3.71
N LEU A 40 11.89 4.67 3.49
CA LEU A 40 10.87 4.61 4.55
C LEU A 40 10.79 3.23 5.21
N LEU A 41 10.82 2.16 4.43
CA LEU A 41 10.84 0.78 4.90
C LEU A 41 12.01 0.51 5.87
N ARG A 42 13.16 1.15 5.62
CA ARG A 42 14.42 0.97 6.36
C ARG A 42 14.58 1.92 7.55
N ARG A 43 13.67 2.88 7.74
CA ARG A 43 13.76 3.85 8.84
C ARG A 43 13.48 3.20 10.19
N SER A 44 14.06 3.79 11.24
CA SER A 44 13.90 3.35 12.62
C SER A 44 12.50 3.58 13.20
N ASP A 45 11.67 4.39 12.55
CA ASP A 45 10.28 4.66 12.92
C ASP A 45 9.28 3.65 12.32
N ASN A 46 9.72 2.77 11.41
CA ASN A 46 9.00 1.57 10.98
C ASN A 46 9.08 0.48 12.07
N THR A 47 8.62 0.82 13.27
CA THR A 47 8.63 -0.02 14.47
C THR A 47 7.40 -0.91 14.56
N ALA A 48 7.45 -1.91 15.44
CA ALA A 48 6.39 -2.90 15.67
C ALA A 48 4.96 -2.31 15.66
N PRO A 49 4.05 -2.85 14.81
CA PRO A 49 4.31 -3.84 13.78
C PRO A 49 5.14 -3.25 12.62
N THR A 50 6.22 -3.92 12.24
CA THR A 50 7.06 -3.49 11.11
C THR A 50 6.36 -3.80 9.80
N PHE A 51 6.22 -2.78 8.95
CA PHE A 51 5.54 -2.89 7.66
C PHE A 51 6.47 -3.37 6.56
N ARG A 52 5.89 -4.05 5.57
CA ARG A 52 6.56 -4.50 4.33
C ARG A 52 6.22 -3.54 3.19
N MET A 53 6.91 -3.68 2.06
CA MET A 53 6.66 -2.84 0.87
C MET A 53 5.19 -2.82 0.42
N PRO A 54 4.45 -3.95 0.36
CA PRO A 54 3.03 -3.91 0.00
C PRO A 54 2.16 -3.12 0.97
N ASP A 55 2.51 -3.10 2.26
CA ASP A 55 1.78 -2.33 3.27
C ASP A 55 1.99 -0.83 3.07
N LEU A 56 3.23 -0.40 2.81
CA LEU A 56 3.57 1.02 2.59
C LEU A 56 3.01 1.53 1.26
N LEU A 57 3.11 0.74 0.20
CA LEU A 57 2.57 1.10 -1.11
C LEU A 57 1.04 1.22 -1.07
N SER A 58 0.36 0.25 -0.48
CA SER A 58 -1.10 0.33 -0.24
C SER A 58 -1.47 1.48 0.69
N ALA A 59 -0.64 1.82 1.68
CA ALA A 59 -0.90 2.97 2.54
C ALA A 59 -0.89 4.28 1.76
N CYS A 60 0.03 4.46 0.81
CA CYS A 60 0.05 5.63 -0.07
C CYS A 60 -1.23 5.74 -0.90
N VAL A 61 -1.66 4.62 -1.53
CA VAL A 61 -2.90 4.59 -2.32
C VAL A 61 -4.11 4.93 -1.44
N ALA A 62 -4.25 4.25 -0.30
CA ALA A 62 -5.36 4.48 0.62
C ALA A 62 -5.39 5.94 1.12
N GLN A 63 -4.24 6.53 1.44
CA GLN A 63 -4.14 7.91 1.89
C GLN A 63 -4.63 8.88 0.83
N VAL A 64 -4.20 8.74 -0.43
CA VAL A 64 -4.65 9.62 -1.53
C VAL A 64 -6.14 9.46 -1.79
N PHE A 65 -6.65 8.23 -1.82
CA PHE A 65 -8.07 7.95 -2.05
C PHE A 65 -9.00 8.39 -0.90
N ALA A 66 -8.46 8.56 0.31
CA ALA A 66 -9.19 9.13 1.44
C ALA A 66 -9.37 10.66 1.34
N GLN A 67 -8.67 11.34 0.44
CA GLN A 67 -8.76 12.79 0.27
C GLN A 67 -9.94 13.20 -0.61
N SER A 68 -10.28 14.49 -0.59
CA SER A 68 -11.29 15.03 -1.50
C SER A 68 -10.79 14.97 -2.95
N ARG A 69 -11.62 14.44 -3.85
CA ARG A 69 -11.39 14.40 -5.30
C ARG A 69 -10.05 13.72 -5.69
N PRO A 70 -9.83 12.46 -5.31
CA PRO A 70 -8.56 11.77 -5.54
C PRO A 70 -8.18 11.68 -7.01
N ALA A 71 -9.16 11.49 -7.90
CA ALA A 71 -8.95 11.48 -9.34
C ALA A 71 -8.35 12.80 -9.86
N GLU A 72 -8.83 13.95 -9.38
CA GLU A 72 -8.31 15.26 -9.83
C GLU A 72 -6.88 15.48 -9.36
N ARG A 73 -6.56 15.06 -8.14
CA ARG A 73 -5.19 15.15 -7.59
C ARG A 73 -4.23 14.26 -8.36
N ILE A 74 -4.62 13.00 -8.57
CA ILE A 74 -3.81 12.03 -9.31
C ILE A 74 -3.61 12.51 -10.75
N PHE A 75 -4.68 12.74 -11.53
CA PHE A 75 -4.54 13.20 -12.92
C PHE A 75 -3.85 14.56 -13.04
N GLY A 76 -4.05 15.47 -12.08
CA GLY A 76 -3.38 16.77 -12.04
C GLY A 76 -1.87 16.62 -11.87
N PHE A 77 -1.43 15.80 -10.91
CA PHE A 77 -0.02 15.46 -10.74
C PHE A 77 0.54 14.83 -12.02
N MET A 78 -0.17 13.86 -12.60
CA MET A 78 0.33 13.16 -13.78
C MET A 78 0.41 14.05 -15.03
N GLY A 79 -0.51 15.00 -15.18
CA GLY A 79 -0.52 15.95 -16.30
C GLY A 79 0.62 16.95 -16.29
N ILE A 80 1.30 17.12 -15.15
CA ILE A 80 2.41 18.05 -14.97
C ILE A 80 3.72 17.27 -14.84
N GLU A 81 3.86 16.49 -13.77
CA GLU A 81 5.13 15.88 -13.38
C GLU A 81 5.48 14.64 -14.20
N LEU A 82 4.49 13.80 -14.52
CA LEU A 82 4.74 12.56 -15.28
C LEU A 82 5.03 12.81 -16.76
N VAL A 83 4.54 13.91 -17.34
CA VAL A 83 4.86 14.31 -18.73
C VAL A 83 6.33 14.72 -18.88
N LEU A 84 6.96 15.21 -17.80
CA LEU A 84 8.34 15.65 -17.81
C LEU A 84 9.35 14.50 -17.72
N ARG A 85 8.92 13.30 -17.32
CA ARG A 85 9.83 12.17 -17.13
C ARG A 85 10.05 11.40 -18.42
N SER A 86 11.26 10.87 -18.58
CA SER A 86 11.64 10.10 -19.78
C SER A 86 10.73 8.88 -19.98
N PRO A 87 10.30 8.54 -21.21
CA PRO A 87 9.64 7.27 -21.50
C PRO A 87 10.45 6.03 -21.06
N THR A 88 11.78 6.16 -21.02
CA THR A 88 12.72 5.11 -20.60
C THR A 88 13.00 5.08 -19.10
N THR A 89 12.25 5.86 -18.30
CA THR A 89 12.40 5.86 -16.84
C THR A 89 12.25 4.44 -16.30
N LEU A 90 13.24 4.02 -15.51
CA LEU A 90 13.31 2.67 -14.96
C LEU A 90 12.18 2.44 -13.96
N ARG A 91 11.66 1.21 -13.98
CA ARG A 91 10.56 0.78 -13.14
C ARG A 91 10.96 -0.48 -12.40
N ARG A 92 10.59 -0.56 -11.13
CA ARG A 92 10.76 -1.73 -10.29
C ARG A 92 9.43 -2.45 -10.11
N ARG A 93 9.50 -3.77 -10.06
CA ARG A 93 8.36 -4.64 -9.83
C ARG A 93 8.09 -4.69 -8.33
N GLU A 94 6.85 -4.42 -7.95
CA GLU A 94 6.40 -4.40 -6.56
C GLU A 94 5.01 -5.04 -6.45
N CYS A 95 4.50 -5.17 -5.23
CA CYS A 95 3.14 -5.64 -4.98
C CYS A 95 2.39 -4.68 -4.06
N LEU A 96 1.07 -4.65 -4.17
CA LEU A 96 0.17 -3.97 -3.24
C LEU A 96 -1.01 -4.87 -2.90
N TRP A 97 -1.75 -4.55 -1.84
CA TRP A 97 -2.97 -5.28 -1.48
C TRP A 97 -4.08 -5.06 -2.51
N ARG A 98 -4.87 -6.10 -2.78
CA ARG A 98 -5.94 -6.12 -3.78
C ARG A 98 -6.94 -4.99 -3.63
N ALA A 99 -7.38 -4.71 -2.41
CA ALA A 99 -8.31 -3.61 -2.15
C ALA A 99 -7.79 -2.25 -2.68
N GLN A 100 -6.48 -1.99 -2.61
CA GLN A 100 -5.90 -0.76 -3.16
C GLN A 100 -5.62 -0.87 -4.67
N PHE A 101 -5.33 -2.07 -5.18
CA PHE A 101 -5.27 -2.31 -6.61
C PHE A 101 -6.62 -1.99 -7.28
N ASP A 102 -7.74 -2.44 -6.68
CA ASP A 102 -9.07 -2.24 -7.23
C ASP A 102 -9.42 -0.74 -7.32
N LEU A 103 -9.04 0.07 -6.31
CA LEU A 103 -9.18 1.53 -6.35
C LEU A 103 -8.45 2.15 -7.57
N LEU A 104 -7.22 1.73 -7.82
CA LEU A 104 -6.43 2.21 -8.94
C LEU A 104 -6.97 1.72 -10.28
N HIS A 105 -7.43 0.47 -10.34
CA HIS A 105 -8.03 -0.12 -11.52
C HIS A 105 -9.33 0.58 -11.90
N ASP A 106 -10.20 0.86 -10.93
CA ASP A 106 -11.44 1.63 -11.14
C ASP A 106 -11.14 3.03 -11.67
N LEU A 107 -10.12 3.70 -11.12
CA LEU A 107 -9.65 4.98 -11.62
C LEU A 107 -9.11 4.88 -13.06
N GLN A 108 -8.35 3.83 -13.36
CA GLN A 108 -7.81 3.55 -14.70
C GLN A 108 -8.93 3.33 -15.73
N CYS A 109 -10.01 2.67 -15.34
CA CYS A 109 -11.17 2.41 -16.19
C CYS A 109 -12.14 3.61 -16.29
N SER A 110 -11.93 4.67 -15.51
CA SER A 110 -12.83 5.81 -15.46
C SER A 110 -12.88 6.60 -16.78
N PRO A 111 -13.99 7.30 -17.08
CA PRO A 111 -14.08 8.16 -18.27
C PRO A 111 -13.01 9.25 -18.35
N ARG A 112 -12.42 9.66 -17.21
CA ARG A 112 -11.36 10.68 -17.15
C ARG A 112 -10.00 10.16 -17.61
N ASN A 113 -9.84 8.84 -17.78
CA ASN A 113 -8.63 8.20 -18.31
C ASN A 113 -8.81 7.70 -19.76
N ARG A 114 -9.63 8.41 -20.55
CA ARG A 114 -9.97 8.06 -21.94
C ARG A 114 -10.15 9.34 -22.77
N HIS A 115 -9.96 9.22 -24.09
CA HIS A 115 -10.20 10.31 -25.04
C HIS A 115 -11.51 11.05 -24.76
N PRO A 116 -11.50 12.41 -24.68
CA PRO A 116 -10.41 13.32 -25.07
C PRO A 116 -9.28 13.50 -24.04
N HIS A 117 -9.36 12.88 -22.87
CA HIS A 117 -8.32 12.98 -21.84
C HIS A 117 -7.11 12.08 -22.13
N PRO A 118 -5.91 12.44 -21.62
CA PRO A 118 -4.75 11.57 -21.66
C PRO A 118 -5.03 10.22 -20.99
N LYS A 119 -4.42 9.16 -21.51
CA LYS A 119 -4.52 7.81 -20.96
C LYS A 119 -3.26 7.45 -20.19
N PHE A 120 -3.43 7.11 -18.93
CA PHE A 120 -2.38 6.68 -18.02
C PHE A 120 -2.51 5.20 -17.67
N GLN A 121 -1.36 4.57 -17.48
CA GLN A 121 -1.21 3.17 -17.11
C GLN A 121 -1.25 3.00 -15.58
N LEU A 122 -1.52 1.78 -15.12
CA LEU A 122 -1.68 1.49 -13.70
C LEU A 122 -0.41 1.77 -12.87
N ASP A 123 0.76 1.52 -13.45
CA ASP A 123 2.06 1.85 -12.83
C ASP A 123 2.23 3.36 -12.63
N GLN A 124 1.73 4.18 -13.57
CA GLN A 124 1.75 5.64 -13.45
C GLN A 124 0.80 6.13 -12.35
N LEU A 125 -0.40 5.53 -12.26
CA LEU A 125 -1.35 5.84 -11.19
C LEU A 125 -0.79 5.46 -9.81
N THR A 126 -0.20 4.26 -9.72
CA THR A 126 0.49 3.79 -8.51
C THR A 126 1.61 4.75 -8.11
N THR A 127 2.45 5.14 -9.08
CA THR A 127 3.58 6.07 -8.87
C THR A 127 3.09 7.44 -8.39
N ALA A 128 2.03 7.98 -9.01
CA ALA A 128 1.44 9.26 -8.61
C ALA A 128 0.98 9.25 -7.14
N CYS A 129 0.39 8.15 -6.66
CA CYS A 129 0.00 8.05 -5.25
C CYS A 129 1.18 8.14 -4.28
N VAL A 130 2.31 7.52 -4.61
CA VAL A 130 3.53 7.60 -3.79
C VAL A 130 4.12 9.00 -3.81
N ALA A 131 4.27 9.58 -5.00
CA ALA A 131 4.82 10.93 -5.17
C ALA A 131 3.97 11.98 -4.45
N LEU A 132 2.63 11.89 -4.53
CA LEU A 132 1.73 12.78 -3.80
C LEU A 132 1.90 12.65 -2.27
N CYS A 133 2.05 11.42 -1.76
CA CYS A 133 2.31 11.22 -0.33
C CYS A 133 3.66 11.81 0.09
N GLN A 134 4.69 11.64 -0.72
CA GLN A 134 6.01 12.23 -0.47
C GLN A 134 5.96 13.76 -0.49
N GLN A 135 5.25 14.37 -1.45
CA GLN A 135 5.09 15.82 -1.53
C GLN A 135 4.32 16.41 -0.33
N GLU A 136 3.35 15.67 0.20
CA GLU A 136 2.57 16.08 1.36
C GLU A 136 3.33 15.88 2.69
N ASP A 137 4.06 14.78 2.81
CA ASP A 137 4.83 14.41 4.01
C ASP A 137 6.08 13.61 3.61
N ASP A 138 7.18 14.32 3.35
CA ASP A 138 8.46 13.70 2.98
C ASP A 138 9.06 12.84 4.11
N THR A 139 8.57 12.99 5.35
CA THR A 139 8.98 12.11 6.45
C THR A 139 8.34 10.72 6.37
N GLY A 140 7.25 10.54 5.61
CA GLY A 140 6.52 9.28 5.50
C GLY A 140 5.76 8.87 6.77
N ALA A 141 5.67 9.74 7.78
CA ALA A 141 4.98 9.42 9.03
C ALA A 141 3.47 9.20 8.82
N ALA A 142 2.85 9.95 7.90
CA ALA A 142 1.47 9.75 7.48
C ALA A 142 1.25 8.37 6.85
N VAL A 143 2.16 7.93 5.98
CA VAL A 143 2.11 6.61 5.35
C VAL A 143 2.20 5.51 6.40
N LEU A 144 3.11 5.60 7.37
CA LEU A 144 3.22 4.63 8.46
C LEU A 144 1.96 4.59 9.34
N ARG A 145 1.31 5.73 9.59
CA ARG A 145 0.02 5.76 10.31
C ARG A 145 -1.09 5.12 9.49
N GLN A 146 -1.15 5.38 8.18
CA GLN A 146 -2.14 4.79 7.30
C GLN A 146 -1.93 3.27 7.15
N ALA A 147 -0.69 2.80 7.10
CA ALA A 147 -0.37 1.37 7.08
C ALA A 147 -0.91 0.64 8.32
N ARG A 148 -0.82 1.27 9.52
CA ARG A 148 -1.44 0.74 10.75
C ARG A 148 -2.95 0.63 10.64
N ARG A 149 -3.62 1.65 10.11
CA ARG A 149 -5.08 1.64 9.89
C ARG A 149 -5.48 0.52 8.94
N ASN A 150 -4.83 0.44 7.79
CA ASN A 150 -5.07 -0.61 6.80
C ASN A 150 -4.90 -2.01 7.39
N MET A 151 -3.88 -2.23 8.23
CA MET A 151 -3.66 -3.50 8.91
C MET A 151 -4.81 -3.84 9.86
N VAL A 152 -5.27 -2.89 10.68
CA VAL A 152 -6.41 -3.09 11.58
C VAL A 152 -7.67 -3.42 10.79
N ASP A 153 -7.95 -2.67 9.71
CA ASP A 153 -9.13 -2.90 8.86
C ASP A 153 -9.13 -4.31 8.26
N ARG A 154 -7.97 -4.78 7.79
CA ARG A 154 -7.81 -6.16 7.27
C ARG A 154 -8.06 -7.21 8.34
N LEU A 155 -7.51 -7.04 9.55
CA LEU A 155 -7.73 -7.98 10.66
C LEU A 155 -9.22 -8.03 11.06
N GLN A 156 -9.88 -6.88 11.11
CA GLN A 156 -11.32 -6.79 11.39
C GLN A 156 -12.17 -7.41 10.28
N ALA A 157 -11.77 -7.26 9.01
CA ALA A 157 -12.45 -7.91 7.90
C ALA A 157 -12.29 -9.43 7.94
N ALA A 158 -11.09 -9.93 8.23
CA ALA A 158 -10.81 -11.34 8.38
C ALA A 158 -11.62 -11.98 9.54
N GLN A 159 -11.70 -11.30 10.70
CA GLN A 159 -12.51 -11.77 11.82
C GLN A 159 -13.99 -11.88 11.45
N ARG A 160 -14.56 -10.83 10.84
CA ARG A 160 -15.96 -10.84 10.39
C ARG A 160 -16.26 -11.95 9.39
N ALA A 161 -15.31 -12.25 8.51
CA ALA A 161 -15.45 -13.34 7.55
C ALA A 161 -15.43 -14.72 8.24
N ALA A 162 -14.59 -14.91 9.25
CA ALA A 162 -14.55 -16.12 10.05
C ALA A 162 -15.86 -16.33 10.82
N ASP A 163 -16.34 -15.31 11.54
CA ASP A 163 -17.60 -15.37 12.30
C ASP A 163 -18.79 -15.72 11.39
N ALA A 164 -18.82 -15.15 10.17
CA ALA A 164 -19.87 -15.43 9.20
C ALA A 164 -19.79 -16.85 8.59
N ALA A 165 -18.60 -17.45 8.54
CA ALA A 165 -18.43 -18.83 8.10
C ALA A 165 -18.89 -19.82 9.19
N GLU A 166 -18.57 -19.55 10.46
CA GLU A 166 -19.00 -20.36 11.60
C GLU A 166 -20.52 -20.33 11.79
N ALA A 167 -21.18 -19.19 11.58
CA ALA A 167 -22.64 -19.08 11.66
C ALA A 167 -23.42 -19.80 10.53
N ARG A 168 -22.72 -20.31 9.50
CA ARG A 168 -23.31 -21.08 8.39
C ARG A 168 -23.17 -22.59 8.56
N VAL A 169 -22.48 -23.05 9.60
CA VAL A 169 -22.29 -24.47 9.96
C VAL A 169 -23.30 -24.84 11.04
#